data_AF-A0A4Z0HHZ2-F1
#
_entry.id   AF-A0A4Z0HHZ2-F1
#
_cell.length_a   1.000
_cell.length_b   1.000
_cell.length_c   1.000
_cell.angle_alpha   90.00
_cell.angle_beta   90.00
_cell.angle_gamma   90.00
#
_symmetry.space_group_name_H-M   'P 1'
#
loop_
_entity.id
_entity.type
_entity.pdbx_description
1 polymer ?
#
loop_
_entity_poly.entity_id
_entity_poly.type
_entity_poly.pdbx_seq_one_letter_code
_entity_poly.pdbx_strand_id
1 'polypeptide(L)'
;MFVDLLYPHPFTSTKLFNRARRRTDQPGTGGGAPQGDNDGDQGGQQQNPPADPPNDGQQQQDSPDRGFPANTPIKDMTAEQQAAYWKFHDRRKSDTLSAYEGITPEQAKQWKKDADEARRNQLQPSERALEDARSEAAATASQAAATEWAGQLTEAIVGQFVQEEAQRSAVLAGINPMTFVKDGKFDKDALVGHLTGLATAFGGAPAGEPQPRQWGQGGSRPPATSGRDEGLAEAKRRGYIKD
;
A
#
# COMPACT_ATOMS: atom_id res chain seq x y z
N MET A 1 4.86 30.83 -52.87
CA MET A 1 4.65 31.30 -51.49
C MET A 1 3.16 31.30 -51.24
N PHE A 2 2.64 30.28 -50.56
CA PHE A 2 1.26 30.20 -50.12
C PHE A 2 1.25 30.49 -48.63
N VAL A 3 0.45 31.47 -48.21
CA VAL A 3 0.21 31.82 -46.81
C VAL A 3 -1.27 31.58 -46.56
N ASP A 4 -1.61 30.40 -46.06
CA ASP A 4 -2.95 30.11 -45.55
C ASP A 4 -2.97 30.41 -44.05
N LEU A 5 -3.59 31.54 -43.70
CA LEU A 5 -4.16 31.80 -42.38
C LEU A 5 -5.56 31.19 -42.36
N LEU A 6 -5.78 30.15 -41.55
CA LEU A 6 -7.13 29.78 -41.12
C LEU A 6 -7.14 29.43 -39.62
N TYR A 7 -7.65 30.36 -38.84
CA TYR A 7 -8.17 30.13 -37.48
C TYR A 7 -9.46 29.30 -37.57
N PRO A 8 -9.68 28.36 -36.63
CA PRO A 8 -11.02 28.17 -36.10
C PRO A 8 -11.12 28.39 -34.58
N HIS A 9 -12.19 29.10 -34.21
CA HIS A 9 -12.70 29.41 -32.88
C HIS A 9 -13.37 28.21 -32.16
N PRO A 10 -13.72 28.33 -30.86
CA PRO A 10 -14.06 27.21 -29.98
C PRO A 10 -15.55 26.85 -30.02
N PHE A 11 -15.87 25.57 -29.85
CA PHE A 11 -17.23 25.11 -29.57
C PHE A 11 -17.31 24.43 -28.20
N THR A 12 -17.78 25.20 -27.22
CA THR A 12 -18.58 24.71 -26.10
C THR A 12 -19.94 24.23 -26.60
N SER A 13 -20.32 22.99 -26.30
CA SER A 13 -21.74 22.60 -26.28
C SER A 13 -22.00 21.47 -25.29
N THR A 14 -22.55 21.88 -24.16
CA THR A 14 -23.21 21.08 -23.13
C THR A 14 -24.32 20.20 -23.74
N LYS A 15 -24.29 18.88 -23.51
CA LYS A 15 -25.47 18.04 -23.70
C LYS A 15 -25.85 17.34 -22.40
N LEU A 16 -26.77 17.98 -21.68
CA LEU A 16 -27.73 17.34 -20.79
C LEU A 16 -28.56 16.33 -21.61
N PHE A 17 -28.64 15.07 -21.18
CA PHE A 17 -29.72 14.18 -21.58
C PHE A 17 -30.32 13.49 -20.36
N ASN A 18 -31.44 14.06 -19.91
CA ASN A 18 -32.40 13.45 -18.99
C ASN A 18 -33.02 12.22 -19.66
N ARG A 19 -32.92 11.03 -19.03
CA ARG A 19 -33.71 9.85 -19.42
C ARG A 19 -34.82 9.62 -18.39
N ALA A 20 -36.00 10.13 -18.73
CA ALA A 20 -37.24 9.90 -18.01
C ALA A 20 -37.75 8.46 -18.21
N ARG A 21 -38.37 7.94 -17.14
CA ARG A 21 -39.14 6.69 -17.04
C ARG A 21 -40.34 6.68 -18.00
N ARG A 22 -40.58 5.53 -18.65
CA ARG A 22 -41.89 4.98 -19.06
C ARG A 22 -41.72 3.45 -19.08
N ARG A 23 -42.24 2.68 -18.11
CA ARG A 23 -43.58 2.05 -18.08
C ARG A 23 -44.20 1.83 -19.47
N THR A 24 -44.23 0.57 -19.87
CA THR A 24 -45.20 0.04 -20.83
C THR A 24 -45.74 -1.25 -20.24
N ASP A 25 -46.98 -1.17 -19.75
CA ASP A 25 -47.88 -2.30 -19.57
C ASP A 25 -48.25 -2.88 -20.95
N GLN A 26 -48.32 -4.20 -21.10
CA GLN A 26 -49.49 -4.87 -21.69
C GLN A 26 -49.55 -6.37 -21.34
N PRO A 27 -50.77 -6.97 -21.32
CA PRO A 27 -51.09 -8.26 -20.69
C PRO A 27 -51.35 -9.38 -21.72
N GLY A 28 -51.43 -10.64 -21.26
CA GLY A 28 -52.25 -11.65 -21.93
C GLY A 28 -51.75 -13.10 -21.96
N THR A 29 -52.25 -13.88 -21.00
CA THR A 29 -52.92 -15.18 -21.22
C THR A 29 -52.13 -16.39 -21.74
N GLY A 30 -52.02 -17.44 -20.90
CA GLY A 30 -51.68 -18.79 -21.35
C GLY A 30 -51.37 -19.73 -20.19
N GLY A 31 -52.40 -20.34 -19.60
CA GLY A 31 -52.29 -21.27 -18.47
C GLY A 31 -51.84 -22.68 -18.85
N GLY A 32 -51.56 -23.48 -17.82
CA GLY A 32 -51.39 -24.94 -17.93
C GLY A 32 -50.35 -25.52 -16.98
N ALA A 33 -50.73 -25.70 -15.71
CA ALA A 33 -50.17 -26.78 -14.90
C ALA A 33 -50.91 -28.09 -15.24
N PRO A 34 -50.27 -29.25 -15.06
CA PRO A 34 -50.75 -30.07 -13.94
C PRO A 34 -49.66 -30.69 -13.07
N GLN A 35 -50.03 -30.70 -11.79
CA GLN A 35 -49.71 -31.63 -10.71
C GLN A 35 -49.29 -33.04 -11.16
N GLY A 36 -48.26 -33.58 -10.50
CA GLY A 36 -47.94 -35.01 -10.49
C GLY A 36 -47.26 -35.35 -9.17
N ASP A 37 -48.05 -35.87 -8.23
CA ASP A 37 -47.66 -36.38 -6.93
C ASP A 37 -46.76 -37.63 -7.06
N ASN A 38 -45.79 -37.78 -6.16
CA ASN A 38 -45.35 -39.08 -5.65
C ASN A 38 -44.64 -38.88 -4.30
N ASP A 39 -45.35 -39.23 -3.24
CA ASP A 39 -44.83 -39.52 -1.90
C ASP A 39 -43.97 -40.80 -1.91
N GLY A 40 -42.92 -40.83 -1.09
CA GLY A 40 -42.00 -41.96 -0.98
C GLY A 40 -40.90 -41.73 0.07
N ASP A 41 -41.31 -41.90 1.32
CA ASP A 41 -40.61 -41.82 2.61
C ASP A 41 -39.26 -42.58 2.75
N GLN A 42 -38.49 -42.15 3.76
CA GLN A 42 -37.40 -42.79 4.53
C GLN A 42 -35.92 -42.62 4.12
N GLY A 43 -35.18 -41.94 5.01
CA GLY A 43 -33.86 -42.41 5.43
C GLY A 43 -32.73 -41.37 5.49
N GLY A 44 -32.63 -40.65 6.62
CA GLY A 44 -31.38 -40.31 7.31
C GLY A 44 -30.25 -39.61 6.55
N GLN A 45 -30.04 -38.32 6.84
CA GLN A 45 -28.90 -37.83 7.64
C GLN A 45 -28.86 -36.30 7.54
N GLN A 46 -29.35 -35.65 8.60
CA GLN A 46 -29.13 -34.25 8.88
C GLN A 46 -27.62 -34.08 9.11
N GLN A 47 -26.88 -33.68 8.08
CA GLN A 47 -25.49 -33.31 8.22
C GLN A 47 -25.45 -31.99 9.00
N ASN A 48 -25.16 -32.09 10.29
CA ASN A 48 -24.70 -30.96 11.07
C ASN A 48 -23.59 -30.24 10.30
N PRO A 49 -23.59 -28.89 10.22
CA PRO A 49 -22.41 -28.18 9.75
C PRO A 49 -21.22 -28.61 10.63
N PRO A 50 -20.01 -28.83 10.07
CA PRO A 50 -18.86 -29.14 10.89
C PRO A 50 -18.71 -28.04 11.93
N ALA A 51 -18.74 -28.43 13.19
CA ALA A 51 -18.47 -27.55 14.31
C ALA A 51 -17.16 -26.80 14.04
N ASP A 52 -17.19 -25.47 14.17
CA ASP A 52 -15.97 -24.69 14.34
C ASP A 52 -15.11 -25.39 15.40
N PRO A 53 -13.81 -25.63 15.13
CA PRO A 53 -12.93 -26.10 16.19
C PRO A 53 -13.02 -25.07 17.34
N PRO A 54 -13.17 -25.51 18.60
CA PRO A 54 -13.30 -24.61 19.71
C PRO A 54 -12.18 -23.57 19.67
N ASN A 55 -12.60 -22.31 19.73
CA ASN A 55 -11.78 -21.15 20.03
C ASN A 55 -11.28 -21.27 21.48
N ASP A 56 -10.46 -22.29 21.72
CA ASP A 56 -9.60 -22.33 22.88
C ASP A 56 -8.52 -21.31 22.59
N GLY A 57 -8.52 -20.23 23.37
CA GLY A 57 -7.40 -19.32 23.48
C GLY A 57 -6.16 -20.13 23.81
N GLN A 58 -5.46 -20.57 22.77
CA GLN A 58 -4.16 -21.20 22.89
C GLN A 58 -3.25 -20.10 23.41
N GLN A 59 -3.17 -20.03 24.74
CA GLN A 59 -1.94 -19.72 25.43
C GLN A 59 -0.85 -20.41 24.61
N GLN A 60 -0.07 -19.60 23.89
CA GLN A 60 1.07 -20.08 23.13
C GLN A 60 1.90 -20.85 24.13
N GLN A 61 1.79 -22.18 24.07
CA GLN A 61 2.64 -23.08 24.82
C GLN A 61 4.05 -22.62 24.50
N ASP A 62 4.71 -22.07 25.52
CA ASP A 62 6.13 -21.78 25.52
C ASP A 62 6.80 -23.02 24.95
N SER A 63 7.23 -22.96 23.68
CA SER A 63 8.03 -24.06 23.15
C SER A 63 9.33 -24.01 23.94
N PRO A 64 9.65 -25.01 24.77
CA PRO A 64 10.71 -24.88 25.78
C PRO A 64 12.14 -24.74 25.19
N ASP A 65 12.27 -24.71 23.87
CA ASP A 65 13.50 -25.06 23.16
C ASP A 65 13.90 -24.06 22.06
N ARG A 66 13.35 -22.82 22.12
CA ARG A 66 13.72 -21.74 21.18
C ARG A 66 14.89 -20.88 21.67
N GLY A 67 15.26 -20.99 22.95
CA GLY A 67 16.35 -20.21 23.54
C GLY A 67 16.03 -18.73 23.79
N PHE A 68 14.78 -18.30 23.59
CA PHE A 68 14.29 -16.95 23.89
C PHE A 68 12.83 -16.96 24.37
N PRO A 69 12.45 -16.03 25.26
CA PRO A 69 11.07 -15.91 25.76
C PRO A 69 10.11 -15.40 24.67
N ALA A 70 8.93 -16.02 24.55
CA ALA A 70 7.98 -15.75 23.47
C ALA A 70 7.31 -14.37 23.54
N ASN A 71 7.15 -13.82 24.74
CA ASN A 71 6.40 -12.58 25.00
C ASN A 71 7.26 -11.40 25.46
N THR A 72 8.59 -11.50 25.34
CA THR A 72 9.50 -10.40 25.70
C THR A 72 9.86 -9.59 24.46
N PRO A 73 9.71 -8.26 24.48
CA PRO A 73 10.22 -7.42 23.41
C PRO A 73 11.73 -7.60 23.23
N ILE A 74 12.25 -7.55 21.99
CA ILE A 74 13.67 -7.76 21.69
C ILE A 74 14.59 -6.87 22.55
N LYS A 75 14.16 -5.62 22.83
CA LYS A 75 14.89 -4.66 23.67
C LYS A 75 15.08 -5.09 25.13
N ASP A 76 14.20 -5.97 25.62
CA ASP A 76 14.17 -6.45 27.00
C ASP A 76 14.75 -7.88 27.10
N MET A 77 15.24 -8.45 25.97
CA MET A 77 15.92 -9.75 25.92
C MET A 77 17.42 -9.61 26.21
N THR A 78 18.02 -10.63 26.83
CA THR A 78 19.49 -10.77 26.94
C THR A 78 20.13 -10.91 25.55
N ALA A 79 21.42 -10.60 25.43
CA ALA A 79 22.13 -10.70 24.15
C ALA A 79 22.07 -12.11 23.55
N GLU A 80 22.15 -13.13 24.40
CA GLU A 80 22.05 -14.54 24.02
C GLU A 80 20.66 -14.89 23.49
N GLN A 81 19.60 -14.39 24.13
CA GLN A 81 18.22 -14.56 23.69
C GLN A 81 17.94 -13.80 22.38
N GLN A 82 18.50 -12.60 22.21
CA GLN A 82 18.41 -11.87 20.96
C GLN A 82 19.08 -12.65 19.81
N ALA A 83 20.27 -13.21 20.04
CA ALA A 83 20.95 -14.03 19.04
C ALA A 83 20.13 -15.28 18.68
N ALA A 84 19.53 -15.95 19.67
CA ALA A 84 18.64 -17.10 19.45
C ALA A 84 17.38 -16.70 18.66
N TYR A 85 16.78 -15.56 18.99
CA TYR A 85 15.64 -14.97 18.27
C TYR A 85 15.98 -14.73 16.80
N TRP A 86 17.08 -14.04 16.53
CA TRP A 86 17.49 -13.75 15.16
C TRP A 86 17.78 -15.03 14.37
N LYS A 87 18.50 -15.99 14.96
CA LYS A 87 18.79 -17.29 14.33
C LYS A 87 17.53 -18.08 14.01
N PHE A 88 16.56 -18.10 14.92
CA PHE A 88 15.27 -18.77 14.72
C PHE A 88 14.48 -18.13 13.58
N HIS A 89 14.39 -16.80 13.56
CA HIS A 89 13.67 -16.07 12.51
C HIS A 89 14.36 -16.16 11.14
N ASP A 90 15.69 -16.17 11.11
CA ASP A 90 16.45 -16.33 9.88
C ASP A 90 16.26 -17.73 9.29
N ARG A 91 16.35 -18.78 10.13
CA ARG A 91 16.06 -20.15 9.70
C ARG A 91 14.64 -20.28 9.18
N ARG A 92 13.64 -19.70 9.85
CA ARG A 92 12.26 -19.70 9.37
C ARG A 92 12.12 -19.01 8.01
N LYS A 93 12.80 -17.88 7.78
CA LYS A 93 12.80 -17.21 6.47
C LYS A 93 13.44 -18.09 5.40
N SER A 94 14.58 -18.70 5.72
CA SER A 94 15.26 -19.65 4.83
C SER A 94 14.36 -20.83 4.50
N ASP A 95 13.76 -21.48 5.50
CA ASP A 95 12.85 -22.62 5.31
C ASP A 95 11.63 -22.22 4.46
N THR A 96 11.09 -21.02 4.69
CA THR A 96 9.99 -20.47 3.89
C THR A 96 10.43 -20.26 2.44
N LEU A 97 11.60 -19.66 2.20
CA LEU A 97 12.13 -19.47 0.85
C LEU A 97 12.43 -20.81 0.15
N SER A 98 12.96 -21.80 0.87
CA SER A 98 13.17 -23.15 0.35
C SER A 98 11.85 -23.84 -0.01
N ALA A 99 10.76 -23.60 0.73
CA ALA A 99 9.43 -24.11 0.40
C ALA A 99 8.86 -23.50 -0.89
N TYR A 100 9.29 -22.29 -1.25
CA TYR A 100 9.02 -21.66 -2.55
C TYR A 100 10.12 -21.97 -3.59
N GLU A 101 10.84 -23.09 -3.42
CA GLU A 101 11.90 -23.55 -4.32
C GLU A 101 13.00 -22.51 -4.59
N GLY A 102 13.19 -21.54 -3.69
CA GLY A 102 14.19 -20.49 -3.84
C GLY A 102 13.85 -19.45 -4.92
N ILE A 103 12.58 -19.27 -5.27
CA ILE A 103 12.15 -18.18 -6.17
C ILE A 103 12.65 -16.85 -5.61
N THR A 104 13.46 -16.17 -6.41
CA THR A 104 13.97 -14.85 -6.07
C THR A 104 12.86 -13.80 -6.15
N PRO A 105 12.93 -12.70 -5.38
CA PRO A 105 11.99 -11.59 -5.51
C PRO A 105 11.85 -11.07 -6.95
N GLU A 106 12.94 -11.09 -7.72
CA GLU A 106 12.99 -10.72 -9.12
C GLU A 106 12.19 -11.70 -9.99
N GLN A 107 12.37 -13.01 -9.79
CA GLN A 107 11.59 -14.04 -10.48
C GLN A 107 10.10 -13.96 -10.13
N ALA A 108 9.75 -13.72 -8.85
CA ALA A 108 8.35 -13.54 -8.45
C ALA A 108 7.68 -12.35 -9.16
N LYS A 109 8.41 -11.22 -9.30
CA LYS A 109 7.93 -10.06 -10.06
C LYS A 109 7.76 -10.40 -11.54
N GLN A 110 8.70 -11.13 -12.12
CA GLN A 110 8.64 -11.54 -13.52
C GLN A 110 7.44 -12.46 -13.77
N TRP A 111 7.23 -13.49 -12.95
CA TRP A 111 6.09 -14.39 -13.08
C TRP A 111 4.76 -13.68 -12.93
N LYS A 112 4.66 -12.70 -12.03
CA LYS A 112 3.46 -11.86 -11.92
C LYS A 112 3.20 -11.11 -13.22
N LYS A 113 4.23 -10.50 -13.80
CA LYS A 113 4.13 -9.78 -15.07
C LYS A 113 3.70 -10.70 -16.20
N ASP A 114 4.31 -11.88 -16.30
CA ASP A 114 4.01 -12.88 -17.34
C ASP A 114 2.57 -13.42 -17.20
N ALA A 115 2.11 -13.65 -15.96
CA ALA A 115 0.74 -14.06 -15.69
C ALA A 115 -0.28 -12.96 -16.04
N ASP A 116 0.03 -11.70 -15.72
CA ASP A 116 -0.80 -10.56 -16.10
C ASP A 116 -0.86 -10.38 -17.63
N GLU A 117 0.26 -10.58 -18.33
CA GLU A 117 0.34 -10.51 -19.78
C GLU A 117 -0.43 -11.67 -20.45
N ALA A 118 -0.27 -12.90 -19.96
CA ALA A 118 -1.01 -14.06 -20.43
C ALA A 118 -2.52 -13.87 -20.24
N ARG A 119 -2.96 -13.35 -19.08
CA ARG A 119 -4.35 -12.98 -18.82
C ARG A 119 -4.84 -11.95 -19.83
N ARG A 120 -4.05 -10.89 -20.08
CA ARG A 120 -4.41 -9.84 -21.03
C ARG A 120 -4.54 -10.36 -22.47
N ASN A 121 -3.69 -11.32 -22.84
CA ASN A 121 -3.71 -11.96 -24.16
C ASN A 121 -4.92 -12.87 -24.35
N GLN A 122 -5.46 -13.46 -23.27
CA GLN A 122 -6.69 -14.26 -23.32
C GLN A 122 -7.99 -13.45 -23.32
N LEU A 123 -7.95 -12.17 -22.93
CA LEU A 123 -9.11 -11.28 -23.00
C LEU A 123 -9.51 -11.02 -24.45
N GLN A 124 -10.81 -11.06 -24.72
CA GLN A 124 -11.36 -10.64 -26.00
C GLN A 124 -11.04 -9.14 -26.24
N PRO A 125 -10.94 -8.68 -27.50
CA PRO A 125 -10.61 -7.28 -27.79
C PRO A 125 -11.51 -6.25 -27.09
N SER A 126 -12.81 -6.57 -26.95
CA SER A 126 -13.78 -5.74 -26.23
C SER A 126 -13.54 -5.68 -24.72
N GLU A 127 -13.13 -6.80 -24.12
CA GLU A 127 -12.83 -6.86 -22.68
C GLU A 127 -11.51 -6.15 -22.36
N ARG A 128 -10.51 -6.28 -23.25
CA ARG A 128 -9.25 -5.55 -23.13
C ARG A 128 -9.46 -4.03 -23.19
N ALA A 129 -10.28 -3.56 -24.12
CA ALA A 129 -10.62 -2.13 -24.22
C ALA A 129 -11.32 -1.62 -22.95
N LEU A 130 -12.16 -2.44 -22.32
CA LEU A 130 -12.86 -2.08 -21.08
C LEU A 130 -11.92 -2.06 -19.87
N GLU A 131 -10.96 -2.98 -19.79
CA GLU A 131 -9.92 -2.97 -18.76
C GLU A 131 -8.96 -1.78 -18.93
N ASP A 132 -8.58 -1.45 -20.17
CA ASP A 132 -7.75 -0.29 -20.48
C ASP A 132 -8.47 1.00 -20.09
N ALA A 133 -9.75 1.14 -20.44
CA ALA A 133 -10.58 2.29 -20.05
C ALA A 133 -10.74 2.39 -18.51
N ARG A 134 -10.87 1.25 -17.81
CA ARG A 134 -10.90 1.23 -16.33
C ARG A 134 -9.57 1.67 -15.73
N SER A 135 -8.45 1.18 -16.27
CA SER A 135 -7.11 1.54 -15.81
C SER A 135 -6.84 3.04 -16.03
N GLU A 136 -7.23 3.57 -17.18
CA GLU A 136 -7.08 4.99 -17.51
C GLU A 136 -7.99 5.86 -16.63
N ALA A 137 -9.24 5.45 -16.41
CA ALA A 137 -10.14 6.12 -15.49
C ALA A 137 -9.61 6.10 -14.05
N ALA A 138 -9.05 4.97 -13.60
CA ALA A 138 -8.45 4.85 -12.27
C ALA A 138 -7.19 5.72 -12.12
N ALA A 139 -6.34 5.78 -13.15
CA ALA A 139 -5.16 6.65 -13.16
C ALA A 139 -5.58 8.13 -13.10
N THR A 140 -6.55 8.53 -13.90
CA THR A 140 -7.12 9.88 -13.91
C THR A 140 -7.76 10.24 -12.57
N ALA A 141 -8.54 9.33 -12.00
CA ALA A 141 -9.17 9.52 -10.69
C ALA A 141 -8.12 9.63 -9.58
N SER A 142 -7.06 8.82 -9.62
CA SER A 142 -5.96 8.88 -8.65
C SER A 142 -5.23 10.23 -8.74
N GLN A 143 -4.98 10.72 -9.96
CA GLN A 143 -4.33 12.01 -10.17
C GLN A 143 -5.21 13.18 -9.70
N ALA A 144 -6.52 13.14 -9.97
CA ALA A 144 -7.47 14.12 -9.48
C ALA A 144 -7.52 14.12 -7.94
N ALA A 145 -7.62 12.94 -7.32
CA ALA A 145 -7.61 12.80 -5.88
C ALA A 145 -6.28 13.30 -5.27
N ALA A 146 -5.13 12.92 -5.82
CA ALA A 146 -3.85 13.40 -5.31
C ALA A 146 -3.75 14.93 -5.38
N THR A 147 -4.28 15.56 -6.42
CA THR A 147 -4.34 17.02 -6.56
C THR A 147 -5.27 17.66 -5.53
N GLU A 148 -6.47 17.09 -5.35
CA GLU A 148 -7.48 17.58 -4.40
C GLU A 148 -6.99 17.49 -2.94
N TRP A 149 -6.35 16.38 -2.58
CA TRP A 149 -5.94 16.10 -1.21
C TRP A 149 -4.51 16.56 -0.89
N ALA A 150 -3.71 16.98 -1.87
CA ALA A 150 -2.31 17.38 -1.65
C ALA A 150 -2.16 18.45 -0.57
N GLY A 151 -3.01 19.48 -0.60
CA GLY A 151 -2.99 20.57 0.38
C GLY A 151 -3.25 20.06 1.80
N GLN A 152 -4.31 19.27 1.98
CA GLN A 152 -4.69 18.73 3.28
C GLN A 152 -3.66 17.72 3.82
N LEU A 153 -3.08 16.89 2.95
CA LEU A 153 -2.01 15.97 3.32
C LEU A 153 -0.74 16.72 3.74
N THR A 154 -0.40 17.80 3.02
CA THR A 154 0.73 18.66 3.37
C THR A 154 0.50 19.31 4.73
N GLU A 155 -0.68 19.89 4.97
CA GLU A 155 -1.05 20.49 6.26
C GLU A 155 -1.00 19.49 7.40
N ALA A 156 -1.57 18.30 7.21
CA ALA A 156 -1.56 17.24 8.22
C ALA A 156 -0.14 16.77 8.55
N ILE A 157 0.73 16.63 7.53
CA ILE A 157 2.12 16.23 7.73
C ILE A 157 2.90 17.35 8.40
N VAL A 158 2.87 18.58 7.89
CA VAL A 158 3.57 19.74 8.48
C VAL A 158 3.13 19.96 9.92
N GLY A 159 1.84 19.79 10.23
CA GLY A 159 1.32 19.91 11.58
C GLY A 159 1.87 18.90 12.59
N GLN A 160 2.43 17.78 12.12
CA GLN A 160 3.15 16.83 12.98
C GLN A 160 4.57 17.28 13.31
N PHE A 161 5.21 18.05 12.42
CA PHE A 161 6.56 18.58 12.60
C PHE A 161 6.56 19.92 13.34
N VAL A 162 5.55 20.75 13.08
CA VAL A 162 5.46 22.12 13.61
C VAL A 162 4.18 22.25 14.42
N GLN A 163 4.33 22.17 15.75
CA GLN A 163 3.20 22.24 16.68
C GLN A 163 2.70 23.67 16.87
N GLU A 164 3.60 24.66 16.77
CA GLU A 164 3.22 26.07 16.88
C GLU A 164 2.50 26.56 15.61
N GLU A 165 1.30 27.09 15.78
CA GLU A 165 0.41 27.48 14.68
C GLU A 165 0.98 28.60 13.79
N ALA A 166 1.64 29.59 14.40
CA ALA A 166 2.27 30.69 13.68
C ALA A 166 3.43 30.20 12.78
N GLN A 167 4.28 29.32 13.32
CA GLN A 167 5.38 28.70 12.58
C GLN A 167 4.87 27.77 11.47
N ARG A 168 3.82 26.99 11.77
CA ARG A 168 3.18 26.10 10.79
C ARG A 168 2.65 26.88 9.59
N SER A 169 2.00 28.01 9.84
CA SER A 169 1.46 28.88 8.79
C SER A 169 2.58 29.45 7.91
N ALA A 170 3.70 29.86 8.51
CA ALA A 170 4.88 30.32 7.78
C ALA A 170 5.51 29.21 6.91
N VAL A 171 5.60 27.99 7.43
CA VAL A 171 6.10 26.83 6.69
C VAL A 171 5.17 26.46 5.54
N LEU A 172 3.85 26.42 5.77
CA LEU A 172 2.87 26.13 4.73
C LEU A 172 2.86 27.18 3.63
N ALA A 173 3.08 28.46 3.95
CA ALA A 173 3.20 29.53 2.96
C ALA A 173 4.41 29.36 2.02
N GLY A 174 5.47 28.68 2.47
CA GLY A 174 6.67 28.39 1.69
C GLY A 174 6.62 27.08 0.91
N ILE A 175 5.59 26.25 1.11
CA ILE A 175 5.49 24.91 0.50
C ILE A 175 4.43 24.90 -0.58
N ASN A 176 4.77 24.35 -1.75
CA ASN A 176 3.79 24.00 -2.77
C ASN A 176 3.44 22.50 -2.66
N PRO A 177 2.23 22.13 -2.23
CA PRO A 177 1.82 20.72 -2.11
C PRO A 177 1.98 19.91 -3.39
N MET A 178 1.82 20.55 -4.56
CA MET A 178 1.86 19.88 -5.85
C MET A 178 3.25 19.40 -6.25
N THR A 179 4.33 19.94 -5.67
CA THR A 179 5.68 19.44 -5.94
C THR A 179 5.92 18.04 -5.37
N PHE A 180 5.05 17.62 -4.44
CA PHE A 180 5.09 16.31 -3.82
C PHE A 180 4.06 15.35 -4.43
N VAL A 181 3.40 15.70 -5.54
CA VAL A 181 2.53 14.77 -6.26
C VAL A 181 3.29 14.19 -7.45
N LYS A 182 3.47 12.87 -7.46
CA LYS A 182 4.14 12.13 -8.53
C LYS A 182 3.32 10.91 -8.93
N ASP A 183 3.14 10.71 -10.24
CA ASP A 183 2.41 9.57 -10.80
C ASP A 183 1.00 9.39 -10.20
N GLY A 184 0.31 10.50 -9.93
CA GLY A 184 -1.02 10.51 -9.32
C GLY A 184 -1.04 10.09 -7.85
N LYS A 185 0.10 10.16 -7.15
CA LYS A 185 0.23 9.85 -5.72
C LYS A 185 0.96 10.96 -5.00
N PHE A 186 0.56 11.21 -3.76
CA PHE A 186 1.29 12.13 -2.88
C PHE A 186 2.49 11.42 -2.25
N ASP A 187 3.68 11.95 -2.50
CA ASP A 187 4.98 11.49 -2.01
C ASP A 187 5.25 12.09 -0.62
N LYS A 188 4.81 11.35 0.40
CA LYS A 188 4.97 11.73 1.80
C LYS A 188 6.45 11.78 2.21
N ASP A 189 7.25 10.87 1.68
CA ASP A 189 8.66 10.74 2.05
C ASP A 189 9.47 11.92 1.50
N ALA A 190 9.17 12.38 0.29
CA ALA A 190 9.75 13.59 -0.27
C ALA A 190 9.41 14.83 0.57
N LEU A 191 8.16 14.97 1.04
CA LEU A 191 7.77 16.08 1.92
C LEU A 191 8.50 16.01 3.26
N VAL A 192 8.54 14.84 3.90
CA VAL A 192 9.26 14.64 5.16
C VAL A 192 10.75 14.91 5.01
N GLY A 193 11.37 14.45 3.92
CA GLY A 193 12.76 14.72 3.60
C GLY A 193 13.04 16.22 3.39
N HIS A 194 12.14 16.93 2.69
CA HIS A 194 12.22 18.37 2.52
C HIS A 194 12.16 19.11 3.87
N LEU A 195 11.19 18.76 4.73
CA LEU A 195 11.04 19.36 6.06
C LEU A 195 12.27 19.09 6.95
N THR A 196 12.78 17.86 6.93
CA THR A 196 13.97 17.46 7.70
C THR A 196 15.22 18.19 7.22
N GLY A 197 15.38 18.34 5.91
CA GLY A 197 16.48 19.10 5.30
C GLY A 197 16.43 20.59 5.67
N LEU A 198 15.23 21.19 5.63
CA LEU A 198 15.02 22.59 6.03
C LEU A 198 15.34 22.80 7.51
N ALA A 199 14.88 21.90 8.39
CA ALA A 199 15.24 21.93 9.81
C ALA A 199 16.76 21.85 10.01
N THR A 200 17.45 20.97 9.28
CA THR A 200 18.91 20.82 9.37
C THR A 200 19.65 22.07 8.85
N ALA A 201 19.15 22.70 7.78
CA ALA A 201 19.80 23.84 7.14
C ALA A 201 19.64 25.16 7.93
N PHE A 202 18.51 25.36 8.62
CA PHE A 202 18.18 26.61 9.31
C PHE A 202 18.15 26.50 10.84
N GLY A 203 18.22 25.30 11.38
CA GLY A 203 18.26 25.02 12.81
C GLY A 203 19.31 23.96 13.11
N GLY A 204 20.55 24.38 13.35
CA GLY A 204 21.50 23.55 14.08
C GLY A 204 20.82 23.07 15.36
N ALA A 205 20.70 21.75 15.52
CA ALA A 205 19.91 21.11 16.57
C ALA A 205 20.12 21.79 17.94
N PRO A 206 19.07 22.35 18.59
CA PRO A 206 19.13 22.53 20.01
C PRO A 206 19.19 21.14 20.65
N ALA A 207 20.17 20.95 21.54
CA ALA A 207 20.24 19.77 22.37
C ALA A 207 18.97 19.71 23.24
N GLY A 208 18.03 18.83 22.88
CA GLY A 208 16.83 18.52 23.67
C GLY A 208 15.53 19.02 23.05
N GLU A 209 14.65 18.07 22.72
CA GLU A 209 13.22 18.20 22.35
C GLU A 209 12.83 18.65 20.93
N PRO A 210 11.65 18.23 20.44
CA PRO A 210 11.13 16.87 20.34
C PRO A 210 11.38 16.33 18.91
N GLN A 211 12.03 15.18 18.82
CA GLN A 211 12.11 14.43 17.56
C GLN A 211 10.68 14.21 17.02
N PRO A 212 10.44 14.38 15.69
CA PRO A 212 9.18 13.93 15.11
C PRO A 212 8.98 12.47 15.50
N ARG A 213 7.77 12.12 15.97
CA ARG A 213 7.45 10.76 16.45
C ARG A 213 7.94 9.77 15.39
N GLN A 214 9.02 9.08 15.74
CA GLN A 214 9.77 8.22 14.86
C GLN A 214 8.85 7.07 14.48
N TRP A 215 8.43 7.05 13.22
CA TRP A 215 7.59 6.00 12.67
C TRP A 215 8.39 4.69 12.62
N GLY A 216 8.36 3.93 13.72
CA GLY A 216 8.62 2.49 13.70
C GLY A 216 10.02 1.99 13.33
N GLN A 217 11.03 2.85 13.17
CA GLN A 217 12.42 2.41 13.01
C GLN A 217 13.31 3.06 14.07
N GLY A 218 13.62 2.28 15.10
CA GLY A 218 14.58 2.66 16.14
C GLY A 218 15.99 2.76 15.56
N GLY A 219 16.44 3.97 15.30
CA GLY A 219 17.81 4.25 14.90
C GLY A 219 18.02 5.75 14.78
N SER A 220 18.80 6.34 15.69
CA SER A 220 19.19 7.76 15.66
C SER A 220 20.28 8.03 14.62
N ARG A 221 20.17 7.44 13.42
CA ARG A 221 21.12 7.66 12.33
C ARG A 221 20.42 8.39 11.20
N PRO A 222 20.99 9.53 10.71
CA PRO A 222 20.54 10.07 9.44
C PRO A 222 20.75 9.00 8.36
N PRO A 223 19.85 8.91 7.35
CA PRO A 223 20.01 7.96 6.27
C PRO A 223 21.38 8.17 5.62
N ALA A 224 22.17 7.10 5.50
CA ALA A 224 23.40 7.16 4.74
C ALA A 224 23.07 7.52 3.28
N THR A 225 23.93 8.33 2.65
CA THR A 225 23.75 8.80 1.26
C THR A 225 23.62 7.64 0.27
N SER A 226 24.13 6.45 0.61
CA SER A 226 23.89 5.19 -0.08
C SER A 226 24.10 3.97 0.82
N GLY A 227 23.55 2.81 0.47
CA GLY A 227 23.78 1.55 1.20
C GLY A 227 25.26 1.09 1.21
N ARG A 228 26.06 1.57 0.24
CA ARG A 228 27.51 1.34 0.21
C ARG A 228 28.20 2.11 1.35
N ASP A 229 27.77 3.34 1.63
CA ASP A 229 28.35 4.17 2.68
C ASP A 229 28.00 3.65 4.07
N GLU A 230 26.81 3.06 4.23
CA GLU A 230 26.41 2.40 5.47
C GLU A 230 27.26 1.16 5.77
N GLY A 231 27.52 0.33 4.76
CA GLY A 231 28.42 -0.81 4.88
C GLY A 231 29.85 -0.40 5.22
N LEU A 232 30.34 0.70 4.64
CA LEU A 232 31.69 1.21 4.87
C LEU A 232 31.84 1.83 6.26
N ALA A 233 30.84 2.57 6.73
CA ALA A 233 30.80 3.14 8.08
C ALA A 233 30.71 2.06 9.17
N GLU A 234 29.93 1.00 8.93
CA GLU A 234 29.83 -0.13 9.85
C GLU A 234 31.10 -0.98 9.84
N ALA A 235 31.74 -1.18 8.68
CA ALA A 235 33.03 -1.86 8.57
C ALA A 235 34.15 -1.12 9.31
N LYS A 236 34.18 0.22 9.22
CA LYS A 236 35.09 1.06 10.03
C LYS A 236 34.82 0.94 11.53
N ARG A 237 33.55 0.98 11.97
CA ARG A 237 33.22 0.80 13.40
C ARG A 237 33.66 -0.54 13.97
N ARG A 238 33.53 -1.61 13.18
CA ARG A 238 33.93 -2.95 13.59
C ARG A 238 35.43 -3.22 13.42
N GLY A 239 36.19 -2.21 12.99
CA GLY A 239 37.64 -2.29 12.82
C GLY A 239 38.08 -3.16 11.64
N TYR A 240 37.18 -3.50 10.72
CA TYR A 240 37.51 -4.24 9.50
C TYR A 240 38.27 -3.36 8.48
N ILE A 241 38.19 -2.04 8.62
CA ILE A 241 38.91 -1.07 7.79
C ILE A 241 39.60 -0.08 8.75
N LYS A 242 40.93 0.02 8.67
CA LYS A 242 41.73 1.06 9.31
C LYS A 242 42.04 2.12 8.25
N ASP A 243 42.10 3.39 8.66
CA ASP A 243 42.48 4.51 7.78
C ASP A 243 43.92 4.37 7.25
#